data_AF-A0A2H6AC21-F1
#
_entry.id   AF-A0A2H6AC21-F1
#
_cell.length_a   1.000
_cell.length_b   1.000
_cell.length_c   1.000
_cell.angle_alpha   90.00
_cell.angle_beta   90.00
_cell.angle_gamma   90.00
#
_symmetry.space_group_name_H-M   'P 1'
#
loop_
_entity.id
_entity.type
_entity.pdbx_description
1 polymer ?
#
loop_
_entity_poly.entity_id
_entity_poly.type
_entity_poly.pdbx_seq_one_letter_code
_entity_poly.pdbx_strand_id
1 'polypeptide(L)'
;MTVKQILKWLRYPPEALTAANVTWLVSRQALAKLGYWWLHPQALERLSSCFPRQNRHWRCKWGSCAILFAQNDSQSFPALRPAFLLPLQWRPSDKHDPRLSKAVIELAEQVKNTLLCSENSRNSGQDWRLYLDCEAPPELPLEELAYELHLSADSGWTWLAAGLLLAKSGISSDLGSKPLPDPRIWITGEWNEASGIRPVSLLQAKVTFAAQSGARILFVPESQVGEASGYIPHGCELKICGLLENQTQPRRALAPCLEQLEEAPRDGDPEQRFKDYYFRLAQWSRERAAAYYRNTLVPKILSRLRESWSQQRLQLTHLITILSDNPDLIHLAIESIKPKECLILATADRAQVHREGLEKLRKSSDHSCRLRWQCYNSSDELLREIRFQVREFQRGVNPESVGLDLTPGTEEMTLTLALEGTQPGNVLIYLRHTIRDRMVEPFSESWRIFRASHNNPSSESPETQDG
;
A
#
# COMPACT_ATOMS: atom_id res chain seq x y z
N MET A 1 -25.40 25.21 24.78
CA MET A 1 -24.36 26.28 24.77
C MET A 1 -24.52 27.15 23.52
N THR A 2 -24.28 28.47 23.53
CA THR A 2 -24.68 29.30 22.36
C THR A 2 -23.57 29.45 21.32
N VAL A 3 -23.88 29.07 20.08
CA VAL A 3 -23.10 29.30 18.86
C VAL A 3 -22.60 30.74 18.77
N LYS A 4 -23.47 31.67 19.18
CA LYS A 4 -23.18 33.12 19.29
C LYS A 4 -21.91 33.42 20.08
N GLN A 5 -21.61 32.68 21.15
CA GLN A 5 -20.40 32.89 21.93
C GLN A 5 -19.14 32.39 21.22
N ILE A 6 -19.22 31.25 20.52
CA ILE A 6 -18.12 30.75 19.69
C ILE A 6 -17.82 31.77 18.58
N LEU A 7 -18.83 32.14 17.80
CA LEU A 7 -18.70 33.10 16.70
C LEU A 7 -18.18 34.47 17.18
N LYS A 8 -18.67 34.94 18.35
CA LYS A 8 -18.17 36.18 18.95
C LYS A 8 -16.67 36.13 19.12
N TRP A 9 -16.11 35.06 19.68
CA TRP A 9 -14.66 34.96 19.88
C TRP A 9 -13.91 34.75 18.58
N LEU A 10 -14.48 34.03 17.61
CA LEU A 10 -13.83 33.81 16.32
C LEU A 10 -13.65 35.09 15.48
N ARG A 11 -14.48 36.12 15.73
CA ARG A 11 -14.39 37.44 15.10
C ARG A 11 -13.26 38.33 15.64
N TYR A 12 -12.65 37.99 16.77
CA TYR A 12 -11.52 38.77 17.29
C TYR A 12 -10.22 38.39 16.55
N PRO A 13 -9.32 39.36 16.29
CA PRO A 13 -8.01 39.03 15.78
C PRO A 13 -7.24 38.18 16.82
N PRO A 14 -6.35 37.29 16.38
CA PRO A 14 -5.74 36.28 17.25
C PRO A 14 -4.95 36.89 18.43
N GLU A 15 -4.35 38.06 18.23
CA GLU A 15 -3.62 38.83 19.25
C GLU A 15 -4.53 39.41 20.35
N ALA A 16 -5.81 39.66 20.05
CA ALA A 16 -6.79 40.20 21.00
C ALA A 16 -7.47 39.13 21.86
N LEU A 17 -7.30 37.85 21.52
CA LEU A 17 -7.83 36.75 22.34
C LEU A 17 -7.01 36.58 23.62
N THR A 18 -7.70 36.58 24.77
CA THR A 18 -7.05 36.27 26.06
C THR A 18 -6.81 34.77 26.22
N ALA A 19 -5.88 34.39 27.10
CA ALA A 19 -5.65 32.98 27.43
C ALA A 19 -6.95 32.27 27.91
N ALA A 20 -7.82 32.97 28.63
CA ALA A 20 -9.11 32.45 29.07
C ALA A 20 -10.07 32.19 27.88
N ASN A 21 -10.11 33.10 26.89
CA ASN A 21 -10.91 32.91 25.68
C ASN A 21 -10.45 31.69 24.89
N VAL A 22 -9.13 31.56 24.68
CA VAL A 22 -8.57 30.44 23.91
C VAL A 22 -8.75 29.12 24.66
N THR A 23 -8.50 29.10 25.97
CA THR A 23 -8.74 27.93 26.83
C THR A 23 -10.20 27.48 26.75
N TRP A 24 -11.13 28.44 26.78
CA TRP A 24 -12.55 28.13 26.60
C TRP A 24 -12.85 27.57 25.21
N LEU A 25 -12.31 28.17 24.13
CA LEU A 25 -12.51 27.71 22.75
C LEU A 25 -12.01 26.27 22.52
N VAL A 26 -10.86 25.89 23.10
CA VAL A 26 -10.31 24.53 22.97
C VAL A 26 -10.82 23.56 24.04
N SER A 27 -11.67 24.01 24.96
CA SER A 27 -12.25 23.16 25.99
C SER A 27 -13.26 22.18 25.40
N ARG A 28 -13.61 21.15 26.17
CA ARG A 28 -14.67 20.18 25.82
C ARG A 28 -16.06 20.79 25.69
N GLN A 29 -16.24 22.05 26.10
CA GLN A 29 -17.51 22.74 25.99
C GLN A 29 -17.66 23.39 24.60
N ALA A 30 -16.59 23.95 24.02
CA ALA A 30 -16.65 24.67 22.74
C ALA A 30 -16.19 23.80 21.56
N LEU A 31 -14.98 24.00 21.03
CA LEU A 31 -14.48 23.27 19.85
C LEU A 31 -13.71 21.99 20.20
N ALA A 32 -13.32 21.80 21.47
CA ALA A 32 -12.51 20.68 21.92
C ALA A 32 -11.27 20.46 21.02
N LYS A 33 -11.08 19.24 20.49
CA LYS A 33 -9.92 18.93 19.64
C LYS A 33 -9.94 19.65 18.29
N LEU A 34 -11.10 20.10 17.81
CA LEU A 34 -11.19 20.89 16.56
C LEU A 34 -10.51 22.24 16.70
N GLY A 35 -10.53 22.84 17.89
CA GLY A 35 -9.89 24.13 18.14
C GLY A 35 -8.40 24.16 17.77
N TYR A 36 -7.68 23.05 17.95
CA TYR A 36 -6.26 22.95 17.56
C TYR A 36 -6.03 22.96 16.04
N TRP A 37 -7.02 22.47 15.28
CA TRP A 37 -6.98 22.45 13.82
C TRP A 37 -7.51 23.73 13.20
N TRP A 38 -8.40 24.43 13.90
CA TRP A 38 -9.15 25.57 13.39
C TRP A 38 -8.53 26.90 13.76
N LEU A 39 -8.05 27.06 14.99
CA LEU A 39 -7.54 28.35 15.47
C LEU A 39 -6.16 28.69 14.92
N HIS A 40 -5.95 29.98 14.68
CA HIS A 40 -4.68 30.54 14.23
C HIS A 40 -3.54 30.20 15.23
N PRO A 41 -2.30 29.92 14.77
CA PRO A 41 -1.19 29.61 15.66
C PRO A 41 -0.96 30.64 16.77
N GLN A 42 -1.05 31.94 16.45
CA GLN A 42 -0.87 33.02 17.42
C GLN A 42 -1.94 33.02 18.52
N ALA A 43 -3.18 32.61 18.21
CA ALA A 43 -4.20 32.43 19.24
C ALA A 43 -3.82 31.24 20.14
N LEU A 44 -3.37 30.12 19.56
CA LEU A 44 -2.95 28.95 20.31
C LEU A 44 -1.72 29.17 21.19
N GLU A 45 -0.83 30.12 20.85
CA GLU A 45 0.31 30.53 21.69
C GLU A 45 -0.11 31.18 23.01
N ARG A 46 -1.37 31.63 23.13
CA ARG A 46 -1.93 32.13 24.39
C ARG A 46 -2.25 31.02 25.40
N LEU A 47 -2.31 29.75 24.95
CA LEU A 47 -2.40 28.62 25.87
C LEU A 47 -1.07 28.48 26.61
N SER A 48 -1.14 28.39 27.94
CA SER A 48 0.05 28.22 28.78
C SER A 48 0.88 27.00 28.34
N SER A 49 2.18 27.02 28.63
CA SER A 49 3.13 25.92 28.33
C SER A 49 2.69 24.55 28.87
N CYS A 50 1.72 24.53 29.79
CA CYS A 50 1.08 23.34 30.34
C CYS A 50 0.19 22.58 29.34
N PHE A 51 -0.15 23.15 28.17
CA PHE A 51 -0.90 22.42 27.15
C PHE A 51 0.04 21.61 26.24
N PRO A 52 -0.06 20.27 26.22
CA PRO A 52 0.86 19.42 25.50
C PRO A 52 0.77 19.66 23.99
N ARG A 53 1.90 20.05 23.38
CA ARG A 53 2.08 20.15 21.91
C ARG A 53 1.71 18.87 21.16
N GLN A 54 1.65 17.73 21.86
CA GLN A 54 1.33 16.40 21.34
C GLN A 54 -0.08 16.24 20.76
N ASN A 55 -1.02 17.16 21.01
CA ASN A 55 -2.38 17.11 20.45
C ASN A 55 -2.51 17.59 18.99
N ARG A 56 -1.41 17.97 18.34
CA ARG A 56 -1.40 18.46 16.96
C ARG A 56 -1.31 17.38 15.89
N HIS A 57 -1.18 16.11 16.28
CA HIS A 57 -1.15 15.01 15.32
C HIS A 57 -2.51 14.33 15.24
N TRP A 58 -3.08 14.29 14.04
CA TRP A 58 -4.30 13.54 13.80
C TRP A 58 -3.98 12.04 13.88
N ARG A 59 -4.58 11.37 14.86
CA ARG A 59 -4.44 9.92 15.03
C ARG A 59 -5.50 9.23 14.18
N CYS A 60 -5.12 8.89 12.96
CA CYS A 60 -5.99 8.17 12.05
C CYS A 60 -6.35 6.77 12.59
N LYS A 61 -7.57 6.35 12.26
CA LYS A 61 -8.16 5.04 12.48
C LYS A 61 -8.60 4.49 11.14
N TRP A 62 -9.08 3.26 11.14
CA TRP A 62 -9.75 2.68 9.97
C TRP A 62 -10.90 3.56 9.48
N GLY A 63 -10.91 3.89 8.20
CA GLY A 63 -11.90 4.77 7.58
C GLY A 63 -11.72 6.26 7.88
N SER A 64 -10.65 6.67 8.55
CA SER A 64 -10.34 8.08 8.76
C SER A 64 -10.14 8.81 7.42
N CYS A 65 -10.72 10.00 7.34
CA CYS A 65 -10.66 10.93 6.21
C CYS A 65 -10.85 12.34 6.75
N ALA A 66 -10.77 13.37 5.91
CA ALA A 66 -11.01 14.72 6.38
C ALA A 66 -11.55 15.60 5.27
N ILE A 67 -12.11 16.75 5.65
CA ILE A 67 -12.35 17.85 4.71
C ILE A 67 -11.40 18.98 5.07
N LEU A 68 -10.69 19.47 4.07
CA LEU A 68 -9.83 20.64 4.20
C LEU A 68 -10.63 21.88 3.76
N PHE A 69 -11.20 22.59 4.72
CA PHE A 69 -11.95 23.82 4.47
C PHE A 69 -11.01 25.01 4.28
N ALA A 70 -11.48 26.02 3.55
CA ALA A 70 -10.83 27.31 3.43
C ALA A 70 -11.87 28.43 3.55
N GLN A 71 -11.48 29.54 4.17
CA GLN A 71 -12.37 30.68 4.40
C GLN A 71 -12.36 31.61 3.19
N ASN A 72 -13.54 31.92 2.65
CA ASN A 72 -13.70 32.95 1.63
C ASN A 72 -13.41 34.35 2.18
N ASP A 73 -13.76 34.59 3.45
CA ASP A 73 -13.52 35.85 4.14
C ASP A 73 -12.78 35.63 5.46
N SER A 74 -11.45 35.57 5.38
CA SER A 74 -10.59 35.45 6.56
C SER A 74 -10.61 36.69 7.48
N GLN A 75 -11.12 37.84 7.02
CA GLN A 75 -11.21 39.06 7.82
C GLN A 75 -12.42 39.04 8.76
N SER A 76 -13.49 38.34 8.38
CA SER A 76 -14.67 38.16 9.24
C SER A 76 -14.38 37.26 10.44
N PHE A 77 -13.48 36.27 10.31
CA PHE A 77 -13.13 35.35 11.40
C PHE A 77 -11.61 35.17 11.56
N PRO A 78 -10.88 36.23 11.92
CA PRO A 78 -9.42 36.25 11.91
C PRO A 78 -8.78 35.36 12.98
N ALA A 79 -9.55 34.94 14.01
CA ALA A 79 -9.08 33.94 14.96
C ALA A 79 -8.89 32.55 14.34
N LEU A 80 -9.60 32.26 13.24
CA LEU A 80 -9.48 31.01 12.50
C LEU A 80 -8.30 31.09 11.52
N ARG A 81 -7.74 29.93 11.20
CA ARG A 81 -6.77 29.81 10.10
C ARG A 81 -7.45 30.03 8.75
N PRO A 82 -6.75 30.58 7.75
CA PRO A 82 -7.30 30.72 6.40
C PRO A 82 -7.81 29.39 5.80
N ALA A 83 -7.18 28.28 6.18
CA ALA A 83 -7.67 26.92 5.93
C ALA A 83 -7.54 26.06 7.18
N PHE A 84 -8.44 25.09 7.35
CA PHE A 84 -8.46 24.21 8.52
C PHE A 84 -9.10 22.86 8.21
N LEU A 85 -8.80 21.88 9.06
CA LEU A 85 -9.22 20.49 8.87
C LEU A 85 -10.47 20.15 9.69
N LEU A 86 -11.40 19.41 9.08
CA LEU A 86 -12.45 18.68 9.79
C LEU A 86 -12.13 17.17 9.72
N PRO A 87 -11.62 16.57 10.82
CA PRO A 87 -11.33 15.13 10.87
C PRO A 87 -12.61 14.31 10.91
N LEU A 88 -12.72 13.32 10.02
CA LEU A 88 -13.90 12.50 9.80
C LEU A 88 -13.53 11.02 9.73
N GLN A 89 -14.51 10.13 9.91
CA GLN A 89 -14.32 8.69 9.85
C GLN A 89 -15.54 8.01 9.25
N TRP A 90 -15.32 7.19 8.24
CA TRP A 90 -16.28 6.20 7.77
C TRP A 90 -16.41 5.07 8.78
N ARG A 91 -17.63 4.80 9.23
CA ARG A 91 -17.97 3.70 10.13
C ARG A 91 -19.15 2.90 9.59
N PRO A 92 -19.20 1.57 9.81
CA PRO A 92 -20.42 0.81 9.65
C PRO A 92 -21.48 1.28 10.64
N SER A 93 -22.60 1.81 10.16
CA SER A 93 -23.70 2.32 10.99
C SER A 93 -24.93 2.63 10.14
N ASP A 94 -26.09 2.72 10.78
CA ASP A 94 -27.36 3.07 10.11
C ASP A 94 -27.50 4.58 9.87
N LYS A 95 -26.84 5.41 10.69
CA LYS A 95 -27.01 6.88 10.70
C LYS A 95 -25.68 7.63 10.73
N HIS A 96 -25.66 8.82 10.14
CA HIS A 96 -24.54 9.75 10.26
C HIS A 96 -24.45 10.29 11.68
N ASP A 97 -23.28 10.82 12.03
CA ASP A 97 -23.13 11.59 13.26
C ASP A 97 -24.06 12.82 13.22
N PRO A 98 -24.99 12.97 14.18
CA PRO A 98 -25.99 14.03 14.15
C PRO A 98 -25.41 15.44 14.29
N ARG A 99 -24.11 15.54 14.62
CA ARG A 99 -23.41 16.82 14.73
C ARG A 99 -22.93 17.35 13.39
N LEU A 100 -22.81 16.52 12.35
CA LEU A 100 -22.32 16.98 11.05
C LEU A 100 -23.31 17.94 10.39
N SER A 101 -22.78 18.89 9.62
CA SER A 101 -23.63 19.76 8.82
C SER A 101 -24.32 18.99 7.69
N LYS A 102 -25.48 19.47 7.26
CA LYS A 102 -26.27 18.92 6.18
C LYS A 102 -25.44 18.81 4.89
N ALA A 103 -24.67 19.83 4.56
CA ALA A 103 -23.79 19.83 3.38
C ALA A 103 -22.73 18.70 3.43
N VAL A 104 -22.17 18.41 4.61
CA VAL A 104 -21.19 17.31 4.77
C VAL A 104 -21.88 15.94 4.66
N ILE A 105 -23.10 15.81 5.19
CA ILE A 105 -23.89 14.59 5.06
C ILE A 105 -24.28 14.35 3.59
N GLU A 106 -24.74 15.38 2.89
CA GLU A 106 -25.10 15.30 1.46
C GLU A 106 -23.89 14.90 0.60
N LEU A 107 -22.72 15.49 0.86
CA LEU A 107 -21.49 15.11 0.20
C LEU A 107 -21.10 13.64 0.48
N ALA A 108 -21.26 13.18 1.72
CA ALA A 108 -21.00 11.79 2.09
C ALA A 108 -21.92 10.83 1.33
N GLU A 109 -23.20 11.15 1.21
CA GLU A 109 -24.15 10.36 0.42
C GLU A 109 -23.85 10.40 -1.07
N GLN A 110 -23.44 11.55 -1.61
CA GLN A 110 -22.97 11.65 -3.00
C GLN A 110 -21.76 10.73 -3.25
N VAL A 111 -20.77 10.73 -2.36
CA VAL A 111 -19.59 9.85 -2.44
C VAL A 111 -20.02 8.38 -2.42
N LYS A 112 -20.90 7.99 -1.50
CA LYS A 112 -21.42 6.61 -1.42
C LYS A 112 -22.11 6.22 -2.70
N ASN A 113 -23.06 7.01 -3.18
CA ASN A 113 -23.84 6.73 -4.38
C ASN A 113 -22.93 6.61 -5.62
N THR A 114 -21.98 7.53 -5.77
CA THR A 114 -21.01 7.49 -6.88
C THR A 114 -20.19 6.20 -6.87
N LEU A 115 -19.70 5.79 -5.71
CA LEU A 115 -18.89 4.57 -5.57
C LEU A 115 -19.73 3.28 -5.70
N LEU A 116 -20.96 3.26 -5.17
CA LEU A 116 -21.88 2.12 -5.27
C LEU A 116 -22.37 1.89 -6.70
N CYS A 117 -22.75 2.94 -7.44
CA CYS A 117 -23.17 2.81 -8.83
C CYS A 117 -22.05 2.30 -9.75
N SER A 118 -20.80 2.57 -9.40
CA SER A 118 -19.63 2.10 -10.16
C SER A 118 -19.28 0.62 -9.92
N GLU A 119 -19.76 0.03 -8.82
CA GLU A 119 -19.43 -1.32 -8.41
C GLU A 119 -20.67 -2.21 -8.62
N ASN A 120 -20.63 -3.13 -9.59
CA ASN A 120 -21.63 -4.20 -9.78
C ASN A 120 -21.75 -5.17 -8.58
N SER A 121 -21.25 -4.79 -7.40
CA SER A 121 -21.16 -5.61 -6.21
C SER A 121 -22.47 -5.53 -5.42
N ARG A 122 -23.36 -6.49 -5.68
CA ARG A 122 -24.59 -6.74 -4.90
C ARG A 122 -24.34 -7.09 -3.42
N ASN A 123 -23.08 -7.12 -2.96
CA ASN A 123 -22.69 -7.73 -1.69
C ASN A 123 -22.20 -6.77 -0.59
N SER A 124 -22.27 -5.45 -0.75
CA SER A 124 -21.97 -4.57 0.40
C SER A 124 -23.22 -4.34 1.24
N GLY A 125 -23.70 -5.37 1.94
CA GLY A 125 -24.77 -5.25 2.94
C GLY A 125 -24.41 -4.38 4.15
N GLN A 126 -23.23 -3.74 4.13
CA GLN A 126 -22.74 -2.88 5.18
C GLN A 126 -22.93 -1.42 4.79
N ASP A 127 -23.74 -0.72 5.58
CA ASP A 127 -24.03 0.67 5.36
C ASP A 127 -22.98 1.57 6.02
N TRP A 128 -22.34 2.41 5.22
CA TRP A 128 -21.25 3.27 5.66
C TRP A 128 -21.78 4.66 5.99
N ARG A 129 -21.34 5.20 7.13
CA ARG A 129 -21.75 6.52 7.62
C ARG A 129 -20.56 7.31 8.10
N LEU A 130 -20.69 8.62 8.01
CA LEU A 130 -19.65 9.56 8.35
C LEU A 130 -19.81 10.05 9.78
N TYR A 131 -18.71 10.07 10.53
CA TYR A 131 -18.62 10.53 11.91
C TYR A 131 -17.45 11.48 12.11
N LEU A 132 -17.49 12.30 13.16
CA LEU A 132 -16.30 13.04 13.59
C LEU A 132 -15.22 12.06 14.11
N ASP A 133 -13.98 12.24 13.64
CA ASP A 133 -12.82 11.44 14.08
C ASP A 133 -12.02 12.12 15.20
N CYS A 134 -12.70 12.96 15.98
CA CYS A 134 -12.11 13.63 17.13
C CYS A 134 -13.11 13.79 18.26
N GLU A 135 -12.61 14.06 19.46
CA GLU A 135 -13.45 14.46 20.57
C GLU A 135 -14.01 15.85 20.30
N ALA A 136 -15.34 15.93 20.24
CA ALA A 136 -16.13 17.15 20.11
C ALA A 136 -17.32 17.06 21.08
N PRO A 137 -17.81 18.19 21.61
CA PRO A 137 -19.01 18.19 22.44
C PRO A 137 -20.22 17.60 21.69
N PRO A 138 -21.17 16.95 22.39
CA PRO A 138 -22.40 16.46 21.79
C PRO A 138 -23.24 17.56 21.14
N GLU A 139 -23.25 18.76 21.74
CA GLU A 139 -24.00 19.92 21.29
C GLU A 139 -23.19 20.85 20.36
N LEU A 140 -22.10 20.37 19.75
CA LEU A 140 -21.30 21.21 18.86
C LEU A 140 -22.14 21.59 17.63
N PRO A 141 -22.39 22.89 17.39
CA PRO A 141 -23.35 23.35 16.39
C PRO A 141 -22.68 23.50 15.02
N LEU A 142 -22.15 22.42 14.44
CA LEU A 142 -21.40 22.51 13.18
C LEU A 142 -22.25 22.99 12.01
N GLU A 143 -23.56 22.72 11.99
CA GLU A 143 -24.47 23.25 10.96
C GLU A 143 -24.48 24.79 10.96
N GLU A 144 -24.75 25.39 12.12
CA GLU A 144 -24.77 26.84 12.27
C GLU A 144 -23.40 27.47 12.02
N LEU A 145 -22.31 26.81 12.48
CA LEU A 145 -20.95 27.26 12.20
C LEU A 145 -20.63 27.20 10.71
N ALA A 146 -20.99 26.13 10.01
CA ALA A 146 -20.74 25.99 8.58
C ALA A 146 -21.50 27.04 7.76
N TYR A 147 -22.74 27.35 8.16
CA TYR A 147 -23.55 28.41 7.56
C TYR A 147 -22.91 29.80 7.74
N GLU A 148 -22.55 30.17 8.97
CA GLU A 148 -21.97 31.48 9.30
C GLU A 148 -20.57 31.69 8.72
N LEU A 149 -19.79 30.61 8.59
CA LEU A 149 -18.45 30.64 7.99
C LEU A 149 -18.48 30.48 6.46
N HIS A 150 -19.67 30.30 5.85
CA HIS A 150 -19.85 30.06 4.42
C HIS A 150 -18.96 28.93 3.87
N LEU A 151 -18.89 27.80 4.58
CA LEU A 151 -18.02 26.68 4.22
C LEU A 151 -18.66 25.83 3.12
N SER A 152 -17.96 25.64 2.00
CA SER A 152 -18.28 24.59 1.02
C SER A 152 -17.57 23.28 1.40
N ALA A 153 -18.34 22.19 1.39
CA ALA A 153 -17.81 20.84 1.63
C ALA A 153 -17.20 20.22 0.37
N ASP A 154 -17.49 20.74 -0.82
CA ASP A 154 -17.27 20.08 -2.13
C ASP A 154 -15.81 19.63 -2.32
N SER A 155 -14.87 20.48 -1.90
CA SER A 155 -13.42 20.22 -1.99
C SER A 155 -12.93 19.04 -1.13
N GLY A 156 -13.81 18.47 -0.31
CA GLY A 156 -13.60 17.27 0.49
C GLY A 156 -13.96 15.96 -0.20
N TRP A 157 -14.61 16.00 -1.37
CA TRP A 157 -15.12 14.80 -2.04
C TRP A 157 -14.03 13.74 -2.22
N THR A 158 -12.85 14.13 -2.71
CA THR A 158 -11.77 13.19 -3.03
C THR A 158 -11.21 12.48 -1.80
N TRP A 159 -11.09 13.18 -0.67
CA TRP A 159 -10.60 12.57 0.57
C TRP A 159 -11.65 11.65 1.19
N LEU A 160 -12.92 12.05 1.17
CA LEU A 160 -14.02 11.20 1.62
C LEU A 160 -14.09 9.92 0.76
N ALA A 161 -14.02 10.03 -0.56
CA ALA A 161 -14.04 8.89 -1.48
C ALA A 161 -12.83 7.96 -1.27
N ALA A 162 -11.61 8.51 -1.17
CA ALA A 162 -10.41 7.72 -0.93
C ALA A 162 -10.47 7.01 0.44
N GLY A 163 -10.95 7.71 1.47
CA GLY A 163 -11.16 7.14 2.80
C GLY A 163 -12.18 5.99 2.80
N LEU A 164 -13.28 6.12 2.06
CA LEU A 164 -14.29 5.06 1.94
C LEU A 164 -13.76 3.85 1.17
N LEU A 165 -13.06 4.07 0.06
CA LEU A 165 -12.42 2.99 -0.71
C LEU A 165 -11.43 2.21 0.15
N LEU A 166 -10.58 2.92 0.90
CA LEU A 166 -9.66 2.30 1.85
C LEU A 166 -10.41 1.54 2.95
N ALA A 167 -11.46 2.13 3.52
CA ALA A 167 -12.27 1.49 4.55
C ALA A 167 -12.88 0.16 4.07
N LYS A 168 -13.52 0.18 2.88
CA LYS A 168 -14.13 -1.00 2.25
C LYS A 168 -13.11 -2.11 1.98
N SER A 169 -11.89 -1.76 1.58
CA SER A 169 -10.83 -2.74 1.33
C SER A 169 -10.39 -3.53 2.58
N GLY A 170 -10.72 -3.02 3.78
CA GLY A 170 -10.46 -3.70 5.06
C GLY A 170 -11.56 -4.64 5.53
N ILE A 171 -12.75 -4.65 4.91
CA ILE A 171 -13.86 -5.52 5.36
C ILE A 171 -13.52 -6.99 5.10
N SER A 172 -12.86 -7.30 3.99
CA SER A 172 -12.58 -8.68 3.57
C SER A 172 -11.48 -9.38 4.38
N SER A 173 -10.86 -8.73 5.36
CA SER A 173 -9.90 -9.39 6.25
C SER A 173 -10.63 -9.87 7.51
N ASP A 174 -11.08 -11.13 7.52
CA ASP A 174 -11.64 -11.80 8.71
C ASP A 174 -10.64 -11.83 9.90
N LEU A 175 -9.36 -11.52 9.63
CA LEU A 175 -8.23 -11.63 10.55
C LEU A 175 -7.73 -10.29 11.13
N GLY A 176 -8.53 -9.23 11.03
CA GLY A 176 -8.38 -8.04 11.88
C GLY A 176 -7.37 -6.97 11.45
N SER A 177 -6.75 -7.06 10.27
CA SER A 177 -5.81 -6.05 9.78
C SER A 177 -6.54 -4.93 9.01
N LYS A 178 -7.06 -3.95 9.77
CA LYS A 178 -7.75 -2.80 9.19
C LYS A 178 -6.73 -1.80 8.62
N PRO A 179 -6.86 -1.39 7.34
CA PRO A 179 -5.95 -0.41 6.75
C PRO A 179 -6.09 0.93 7.47
N LEU A 180 -4.94 1.53 7.79
CA LEU A 180 -4.87 2.84 8.42
C LEU A 180 -4.36 3.86 7.40
N PRO A 181 -5.01 5.01 7.22
CA PRO A 181 -4.47 6.05 6.37
C PRO A 181 -3.27 6.72 7.04
N ASP A 182 -2.23 7.06 6.27
CA ASP A 182 -1.11 7.87 6.73
C ASP A 182 -1.58 9.31 6.98
N PRO A 183 -1.54 9.81 8.23
CA PRO A 183 -2.04 11.15 8.58
C PRO A 183 -1.29 12.30 7.91
N ARG A 184 -0.15 12.01 7.25
CA ARG A 184 0.67 12.98 6.53
C ARG A 184 0.31 13.08 5.04
N ILE A 185 -0.67 12.31 4.57
CA ILE A 185 -1.12 12.33 3.18
C ILE A 185 -2.50 12.97 3.13
N TRP A 186 -2.55 14.13 2.50
CA TRP A 186 -3.74 14.97 2.44
C TRP A 186 -4.25 15.03 1.01
N ILE A 187 -5.56 15.24 0.86
CA ILE A 187 -6.23 15.19 -0.44
C ILE A 187 -7.26 16.31 -0.48
N THR A 188 -7.30 17.08 -1.57
CA THR A 188 -8.39 18.02 -1.83
C THR A 188 -8.75 17.97 -3.31
N GLY A 189 -10.03 18.06 -3.61
CA GLY A 189 -10.56 17.93 -4.96
C GLY A 189 -12.07 17.89 -4.93
N GLU A 190 -12.70 18.56 -5.88
CA GLU A 190 -14.14 18.48 -6.11
C GLU A 190 -14.44 17.35 -7.08
N TRP A 191 -15.70 16.91 -7.14
CA TRP A 191 -16.15 15.90 -8.10
C TRP A 191 -17.29 16.42 -8.97
N ASN A 192 -17.29 15.95 -10.20
CA ASN A 192 -18.35 16.10 -11.17
C ASN A 192 -18.62 14.74 -11.81
N GLU A 193 -19.88 14.36 -11.95
CA GLU A 193 -20.22 13.06 -12.55
C GLU A 193 -19.82 12.98 -14.03
N ALA A 194 -19.85 14.08 -14.78
CA ALA A 194 -19.52 14.11 -16.20
C ALA A 194 -18.01 14.21 -16.47
N SER A 195 -17.25 14.91 -15.62
CA SER A 195 -15.83 15.18 -15.86
C SER A 195 -14.87 14.60 -14.81
N GLY A 196 -15.36 13.95 -13.76
CA GLY A 196 -14.52 13.43 -12.67
C GLY A 196 -14.03 14.51 -11.71
N ILE A 197 -12.76 14.42 -11.31
CA ILE A 197 -12.14 15.37 -10.37
C ILE A 197 -12.06 16.76 -11.00
N ARG A 198 -12.32 17.81 -10.19
CA ARG A 198 -12.29 19.23 -10.58
C ARG A 198 -11.39 20.07 -9.68
N PRO A 199 -10.88 21.21 -10.20
CA PRO A 199 -10.15 22.22 -9.43
C PRO A 199 -10.88 22.66 -8.17
N VAL A 200 -10.13 23.02 -7.13
CA VAL A 200 -10.68 23.58 -5.88
C VAL A 200 -10.39 25.06 -5.76
N SER A 201 -11.26 25.78 -5.04
CA SER A 201 -11.03 27.17 -4.66
C SER A 201 -10.02 27.30 -3.50
N LEU A 202 -9.45 28.51 -3.35
CA LEU A 202 -8.57 28.90 -2.23
C LEU A 202 -7.37 27.96 -2.03
N LEU A 203 -6.80 27.49 -3.14
CA LEU A 203 -5.69 26.51 -3.17
C LEU A 203 -4.49 26.96 -2.33
N GLN A 204 -4.10 28.24 -2.41
CA GLN A 204 -2.99 28.79 -1.63
C GLN A 204 -3.15 28.58 -0.12
N ALA A 205 -4.34 28.83 0.42
CA ALA A 205 -4.62 28.66 1.84
C ALA A 205 -4.50 27.18 2.26
N LYS A 206 -5.03 26.28 1.43
CA LYS A 206 -5.00 24.82 1.62
C LYS A 206 -3.56 24.28 1.61
N VAL A 207 -2.74 24.68 0.63
CA VAL A 207 -1.32 24.28 0.52
C VAL A 207 -0.53 24.79 1.73
N THR A 208 -0.69 26.07 2.06
CA THR A 208 0.01 26.69 3.20
C THR A 208 -0.32 25.97 4.50
N PHE A 209 -1.60 25.67 4.74
CA PHE A 209 -2.03 24.94 5.92
C PHE A 209 -1.50 23.50 5.94
N ALA A 210 -1.47 22.80 4.81
CA ALA A 210 -0.89 21.46 4.71
C ALA A 210 0.60 21.44 5.07
N ALA A 211 1.39 22.38 4.53
CA ALA A 211 2.81 22.51 4.82
C ALA A 211 3.06 22.79 6.31
N GLN A 212 2.33 23.77 6.88
CA GLN A 212 2.47 24.14 8.29
C GLN A 212 2.02 23.05 9.26
N SER A 213 1.12 22.17 8.83
CA SER A 213 0.59 21.06 9.63
C SER A 213 1.43 19.78 9.53
N GLY A 214 2.51 19.81 8.74
CA GLY A 214 3.42 18.68 8.59
C GLY A 214 2.89 17.58 7.67
N ALA A 215 2.02 17.92 6.71
CA ALA A 215 1.71 16.99 5.63
C ALA A 215 2.99 16.73 4.81
N ARG A 216 3.20 15.47 4.43
CA ARG A 216 4.28 15.04 3.55
C ARG A 216 3.86 15.14 2.09
N ILE A 217 2.59 14.83 1.80
CA ILE A 217 2.02 14.89 0.46
C ILE A 217 0.67 15.56 0.52
N LEU A 218 0.43 16.47 -0.43
CA LEU A 218 -0.89 17.00 -0.72
C LEU A 218 -1.26 16.66 -2.17
N PHE A 219 -2.34 15.90 -2.32
CA PHE A 219 -2.95 15.61 -3.62
C PHE A 219 -3.94 16.72 -3.98
N VAL A 220 -3.78 17.27 -5.17
CA VAL A 220 -4.63 18.31 -5.76
C VAL A 220 -5.03 17.90 -7.18
N PRO A 221 -6.06 18.48 -7.79
CA PRO A 221 -6.37 18.29 -9.21
C PRO A 221 -5.13 18.57 -10.08
N GLU A 222 -4.87 17.72 -11.09
CA GLU A 222 -3.60 17.76 -11.85
C GLU A 222 -3.32 19.12 -12.51
N SER A 223 -4.35 19.83 -12.98
CA SER A 223 -4.28 21.19 -13.52
C SER A 223 -3.76 22.22 -12.51
N GLN A 224 -3.91 21.95 -11.21
CA GLN A 224 -3.50 22.84 -10.12
C GLN A 224 -2.12 22.50 -9.53
N VAL A 225 -1.43 21.46 -10.01
CA VAL A 225 -0.14 21.01 -9.44
C VAL A 225 0.94 22.09 -9.54
N GLY A 226 1.05 22.75 -10.70
CA GLY A 226 2.03 23.82 -10.92
C GLY A 226 1.78 25.03 -10.01
N GLU A 227 0.52 25.47 -9.93
CA GLU A 227 0.09 26.57 -9.07
C GLU A 227 0.33 26.24 -7.59
N ALA A 228 -0.12 25.07 -7.13
CA ALA A 228 0.06 24.61 -5.75
C ALA A 228 1.54 24.54 -5.35
N SER A 229 2.41 24.11 -6.25
CA SER A 229 3.86 24.05 -5.99
C SER A 229 4.47 25.42 -5.73
N GLY A 230 3.94 26.48 -6.38
CA GLY A 230 4.35 27.87 -6.14
C GLY A 230 3.92 28.42 -4.77
N TYR A 231 2.97 27.78 -4.09
CA TYR A 231 2.48 28.21 -2.77
C TYR A 231 3.16 27.52 -1.58
N ILE A 232 4.08 26.58 -1.82
CA ILE A 232 4.79 25.88 -0.75
C ILE A 232 5.72 26.87 -0.05
N PRO A 233 5.60 27.07 1.28
CA PRO A 233 6.51 27.93 2.02
C PRO A 233 7.96 27.44 1.93
N HIS A 234 8.91 28.38 1.90
CA HIS A 234 10.34 28.06 1.84
C HIS A 234 10.75 27.19 3.04
N GLY A 235 11.52 26.13 2.76
CA GLY A 235 12.01 25.18 3.78
C GLY A 235 11.03 24.08 4.19
N CYS A 236 9.86 23.98 3.55
CA CYS A 236 8.93 22.86 3.77
C CYS A 236 9.17 21.73 2.76
N GLU A 237 9.15 20.47 3.23
CA GLU A 237 9.30 19.26 2.40
C GLU A 237 7.97 18.71 1.84
N LEU A 238 6.93 19.56 1.75
CA LEU A 238 5.63 19.13 1.22
C LEU A 238 5.75 18.79 -0.27
N LYS A 239 5.38 17.57 -0.65
CA LYS A 239 5.25 17.18 -2.06
C LYS A 239 3.83 17.42 -2.57
N ILE A 240 3.69 18.10 -3.70
CA ILE A 240 2.41 18.23 -4.42
C ILE A 240 2.31 17.12 -5.47
N CYS A 241 1.19 16.43 -5.50
CA CYS A 241 0.90 15.36 -6.46
C CYS A 241 -0.46 15.62 -7.15
N GLY A 242 -0.58 15.22 -8.41
CA GLY A 242 -1.82 15.33 -9.18
C GLY A 242 -2.80 14.19 -8.92
N LEU A 243 -4.08 14.54 -8.90
CA LEU A 243 -5.22 13.64 -9.07
C LEU A 243 -5.66 13.70 -10.53
N LEU A 244 -6.02 12.55 -11.11
CA LEU A 244 -6.34 12.49 -12.54
C LEU A 244 -7.71 13.13 -12.80
N GLU A 245 -7.73 14.21 -13.57
CA GLU A 245 -8.95 14.87 -14.01
C GLU A 245 -9.49 14.17 -15.28
N ASN A 246 -10.71 14.49 -15.70
CA ASN A 246 -11.35 13.89 -16.87
C ASN A 246 -11.52 12.36 -16.77
N GLN A 247 -11.49 11.82 -15.54
CA GLN A 247 -11.73 10.41 -15.23
C GLN A 247 -13.08 10.26 -14.51
N THR A 248 -14.10 9.78 -15.22
CA THR A 248 -15.43 9.56 -14.64
C THR A 248 -15.50 8.35 -13.71
N GLN A 249 -14.46 7.50 -13.70
CA GLN A 249 -14.35 6.37 -12.78
C GLN A 249 -13.56 6.79 -11.52
N PRO A 250 -14.22 6.91 -10.33
CA PRO A 250 -13.57 7.38 -9.11
C PRO A 250 -12.28 6.65 -8.74
N ARG A 251 -12.26 5.31 -8.86
CA ARG A 251 -11.10 4.49 -8.51
C ARG A 251 -9.89 4.80 -9.40
N ARG A 252 -10.10 5.10 -10.68
CA ARG A 252 -9.03 5.52 -11.59
C ARG A 252 -8.59 6.94 -11.27
N ALA A 253 -9.52 7.86 -11.09
CA ALA A 253 -9.25 9.25 -10.75
C ALA A 253 -8.38 9.40 -9.48
N LEU A 254 -8.64 8.54 -8.48
CA LEU A 254 -7.97 8.51 -7.19
C LEU A 254 -6.78 7.54 -7.12
N ALA A 255 -6.43 6.81 -8.19
CA ALA A 255 -5.37 5.81 -8.16
C ALA A 255 -4.04 6.37 -7.60
N PRO A 256 -3.53 7.55 -8.04
CA PRO A 256 -2.27 8.09 -7.52
C PRO A 256 -2.26 8.30 -6.00
N CYS A 257 -3.41 8.63 -5.40
CA CYS A 257 -3.52 8.84 -3.96
C CYS A 257 -3.73 7.54 -3.19
N LEU A 258 -4.56 6.62 -3.69
CA LEU A 258 -4.83 5.33 -3.05
C LEU A 258 -3.57 4.47 -2.90
N GLU A 259 -2.66 4.55 -3.87
CA GLU A 259 -1.37 3.88 -3.78
C GLU A 259 -0.56 4.33 -2.56
N GLN A 260 -0.68 5.60 -2.16
CA GLN A 260 0.14 6.20 -1.09
C GLN A 260 -0.60 6.28 0.24
N LEU A 261 -1.93 6.38 0.22
CA LEU A 261 -2.76 6.73 1.37
C LEU A 261 -2.62 5.75 2.54
N GLU A 262 -2.48 4.45 2.28
CA GLU A 262 -2.35 3.45 3.36
C GLU A 262 -0.96 3.47 4.00
N GLU A 263 -0.91 3.52 5.33
CA GLU A 263 0.31 3.35 6.10
C GLU A 263 0.86 1.93 5.94
N ALA A 264 2.10 1.82 5.47
CA ALA A 264 2.78 0.54 5.35
C ALA A 264 2.91 -0.15 6.73
N PRO A 265 2.83 -1.49 6.79
CA PRO A 265 3.11 -2.26 8.00
C PRO A 265 4.50 -1.95 8.54
N ARG A 266 4.61 -1.84 9.86
CA ARG A 266 5.86 -1.60 10.59
C ARG A 266 6.49 -2.92 11.00
N ASP A 267 7.78 -2.91 11.26
CA ASP A 267 8.43 -4.08 11.86
C ASP A 267 7.78 -4.43 13.21
N GLY A 268 7.47 -5.71 13.39
CA GLY A 268 6.71 -6.22 14.53
C GLY A 268 5.20 -6.36 14.29
N ASP A 269 4.65 -5.80 13.20
CA ASP A 269 3.26 -6.08 12.84
C ASP A 269 3.04 -7.57 12.48
N PRO A 270 1.83 -8.11 12.67
CA PRO A 270 1.51 -9.47 12.25
C PRO A 270 1.67 -9.67 10.73
N GLU A 271 2.11 -10.85 10.31
CA GLU A 271 2.32 -11.18 8.89
C GLU A 271 1.08 -10.98 8.03
N GLN A 272 -0.10 -11.24 8.58
CA GLN A 272 -1.35 -11.01 7.88
C GLN A 272 -1.48 -9.55 7.41
N ARG A 273 -1.01 -8.58 8.20
CA ARG A 273 -0.99 -7.16 7.82
C ARG A 273 -0.08 -6.91 6.62
N PHE A 274 1.06 -7.58 6.56
CA PHE A 274 1.99 -7.53 5.42
C PHE A 274 1.36 -8.10 4.14
N LYS A 275 0.69 -9.25 4.24
CA LYS A 275 -0.04 -9.87 3.12
C LYS A 275 -1.16 -8.96 2.62
N ASP A 276 -2.03 -8.52 3.54
CA ASP A 276 -3.21 -7.73 3.21
C ASP A 276 -2.81 -6.39 2.56
N TYR A 277 -1.78 -5.73 3.09
CA TYR A 277 -1.22 -4.52 2.48
C TYR A 277 -0.71 -4.78 1.06
N TYR A 278 0.03 -5.88 0.83
CA TYR A 278 0.52 -6.24 -0.50
C TYR A 278 -0.62 -6.46 -1.51
N PHE A 279 -1.65 -7.23 -1.13
CA PHE A 279 -2.81 -7.47 -1.98
C PHE A 279 -3.56 -6.18 -2.31
N ARG A 280 -3.79 -5.30 -1.32
CA ARG A 280 -4.40 -3.99 -1.55
C ARG A 280 -3.54 -3.12 -2.46
N LEU A 281 -2.25 -3.03 -2.18
CA LEU A 281 -1.32 -2.23 -2.99
C LEU A 281 -1.33 -2.69 -4.45
N ALA A 282 -1.41 -3.99 -4.71
CA ALA A 282 -1.47 -4.52 -6.07
C ALA A 282 -2.78 -4.22 -6.82
N GLN A 283 -3.88 -3.97 -6.10
CA GLN A 283 -5.12 -3.47 -6.70
C GLN A 283 -4.97 -2.03 -7.22
N TRP A 284 -4.07 -1.25 -6.61
CA TRP A 284 -3.84 0.14 -6.96
C TRP A 284 -2.66 0.31 -7.92
N SER A 285 -1.53 -0.34 -7.64
CA SER A 285 -0.29 -0.28 -8.43
C SER A 285 0.50 -1.58 -8.33
N ARG A 286 0.55 -2.31 -9.44
CA ARG A 286 1.35 -3.55 -9.56
C ARG A 286 2.84 -3.29 -9.40
N GLU A 287 3.34 -2.16 -9.90
CA GLU A 287 4.75 -1.80 -9.79
C GLU A 287 5.15 -1.59 -8.33
N ARG A 288 4.36 -0.84 -7.57
CA ARG A 288 4.63 -0.62 -6.15
C ARG A 288 4.44 -1.88 -5.32
N ALA A 289 3.46 -2.72 -5.66
CA ALA A 289 3.29 -4.01 -5.01
C ALA A 289 4.51 -4.92 -5.24
N ALA A 290 5.04 -4.98 -6.47
CA ALA A 290 6.25 -5.72 -6.78
C ALA A 290 7.47 -5.17 -6.02
N ALA A 291 7.62 -3.84 -5.95
CA ALA A 291 8.68 -3.21 -5.16
C ALA A 291 8.56 -3.53 -3.66
N TYR A 292 7.34 -3.49 -3.11
CA TYR A 292 7.07 -3.85 -1.72
C TYR A 292 7.34 -5.33 -1.44
N TYR A 293 6.94 -6.23 -2.35
CA TYR A 293 7.23 -7.66 -2.24
C TYR A 293 8.74 -7.89 -2.17
N ARG A 294 9.52 -7.33 -3.09
CA ARG A 294 10.98 -7.49 -3.13
C ARG A 294 11.69 -6.88 -1.93
N ASN A 295 11.33 -5.67 -1.54
CA ASN A 295 12.09 -4.91 -0.54
C ASN A 295 11.66 -5.23 0.90
N THR A 296 10.42 -5.66 1.10
CA THR A 296 9.85 -5.87 2.44
C THR A 296 9.51 -7.32 2.72
N LEU A 297 8.87 -8.01 1.78
CA LEU A 297 8.38 -9.38 2.00
C LEU A 297 9.46 -10.44 1.79
N VAL A 298 10.22 -10.37 0.68
CA VAL A 298 11.27 -11.34 0.34
C VAL A 298 12.28 -11.53 1.48
N PRO A 299 12.82 -10.48 2.15
CA PRO A 299 13.71 -10.68 3.29
C PRO A 299 13.10 -11.51 4.42
N LYS A 300 11.80 -11.30 4.71
CA LYS A 300 11.08 -12.03 5.76
C LYS A 300 10.76 -13.47 5.34
N ILE A 301 10.36 -13.67 4.09
CA ILE A 301 10.13 -15.00 3.48
C ILE A 301 11.44 -15.80 3.49
N LEU A 302 12.56 -15.19 3.10
CA LEU A 302 13.89 -15.82 3.11
C LEU A 302 14.30 -16.32 4.49
N SER A 303 14.02 -15.55 5.55
CA SER A 303 14.30 -15.99 6.92
C SER A 303 13.63 -17.33 7.24
N ARG A 304 12.35 -17.48 6.86
CA ARG A 304 11.60 -18.73 7.06
C ARG A 304 12.10 -19.87 6.20
N LEU A 305 12.38 -19.59 4.93
CA LEU A 305 12.87 -20.60 4.01
C LEU A 305 14.24 -21.12 4.45
N ARG A 306 15.13 -20.27 4.96
CA ARG A 306 16.43 -20.67 5.52
C ARG A 306 16.28 -21.57 6.74
N GLU A 307 15.37 -21.22 7.65
CA GLU A 307 15.08 -22.05 8.82
C GLU A 307 14.57 -23.43 8.40
N SER A 308 13.56 -23.47 7.52
CA SER A 308 13.00 -24.72 6.99
C SER A 308 14.04 -25.56 6.23
N TRP A 309 14.93 -24.90 5.48
CA TRP A 309 16.02 -25.56 4.75
C TRP A 309 17.05 -26.18 5.69
N SER A 310 17.44 -25.46 6.75
CA SER A 310 18.43 -25.95 7.72
C SER A 310 18.01 -27.26 8.41
N GLN A 311 16.69 -27.47 8.56
CA GLN A 311 16.12 -28.68 9.16
C GLN A 311 16.23 -29.92 8.25
N GLN A 312 16.42 -29.75 6.94
CA GLN A 312 16.52 -30.84 5.97
C GLN A 312 17.85 -31.59 6.05
N ARG A 313 18.87 -31.00 6.70
CA ARG A 313 20.24 -31.55 6.80
C ARG A 313 20.86 -31.86 5.44
N LEU A 314 20.45 -31.14 4.39
CA LEU A 314 21.03 -31.23 3.05
C LEU A 314 22.07 -30.12 2.85
N GLN A 315 23.15 -30.43 2.14
CA GLN A 315 24.17 -29.45 1.77
C GLN A 315 24.34 -29.43 0.26
N LEU A 316 23.55 -28.58 -0.39
CA LEU A 316 23.67 -28.37 -1.82
C LEU A 316 24.79 -27.37 -2.10
N THR A 317 25.78 -27.81 -2.87
CA THR A 317 26.88 -26.96 -3.32
C THR A 317 26.60 -26.37 -4.70
N HIS A 318 25.76 -27.05 -5.50
CA HIS A 318 25.39 -26.63 -6.84
C HIS A 318 23.87 -26.57 -6.97
N LEU A 319 23.37 -25.54 -7.64
CA LEU A 319 21.97 -25.38 -7.96
C LEU A 319 21.81 -25.21 -9.47
N ILE A 320 20.80 -25.83 -10.05
CA ILE A 320 20.40 -25.64 -11.45
C ILE A 320 18.97 -25.15 -11.44
N THR A 321 18.69 -24.06 -12.14
CA THR A 321 17.36 -23.45 -12.21
C THR A 321 17.10 -22.89 -13.61
N ILE A 322 15.84 -22.63 -13.91
CA ILE A 322 15.40 -22.05 -15.19
C ILE A 322 14.92 -20.61 -14.95
N LEU A 323 15.15 -19.71 -15.90
CA LEU A 323 14.60 -18.36 -15.84
C LEU A 323 13.14 -18.34 -16.31
N SER A 324 12.25 -17.92 -15.42
CA SER A 324 10.86 -17.59 -15.74
C SER A 324 10.62 -16.08 -15.67
N ASP A 325 9.37 -15.67 -15.88
CA ASP A 325 8.87 -14.29 -15.81
C ASP A 325 9.00 -13.69 -14.40
N ASN A 326 9.28 -14.53 -13.39
CA ASN A 326 9.47 -14.11 -12.02
C ASN A 326 10.88 -14.43 -11.52
N PRO A 327 11.86 -13.53 -11.73
CA PRO A 327 13.23 -13.71 -11.26
C PRO A 327 13.35 -13.73 -9.73
N ASP A 328 12.33 -13.29 -8.99
CA ASP A 328 12.33 -13.34 -7.54
C ASP A 328 12.35 -14.79 -7.02
N LEU A 329 11.84 -15.76 -7.79
CA LEU A 329 11.92 -17.19 -7.43
C LEU A 329 13.37 -17.71 -7.40
N ILE A 330 14.19 -17.32 -8.38
CA ILE A 330 15.61 -17.68 -8.43
C ILE A 330 16.35 -17.05 -7.26
N HIS A 331 16.03 -15.79 -6.96
CA HIS A 331 16.59 -15.09 -5.80
C HIS A 331 16.22 -15.82 -4.50
N LEU A 332 14.96 -16.23 -4.33
CA LEU A 332 14.51 -17.02 -3.17
C LEU A 332 15.28 -18.35 -3.05
N ALA A 333 15.49 -19.05 -4.17
CA ALA A 333 16.23 -20.31 -4.20
C ALA A 333 17.69 -20.12 -3.76
N ILE A 334 18.42 -19.21 -4.41
CA ILE A 334 19.85 -18.97 -4.12
C ILE A 334 20.03 -18.48 -2.68
N GLU A 335 19.21 -17.54 -2.23
CA GLU A 335 19.39 -16.92 -0.92
C GLU A 335 18.93 -17.79 0.24
N SER A 336 18.00 -18.72 0.03
CA SER A 336 17.58 -19.66 1.09
C SER A 336 18.47 -20.90 1.18
N ILE A 337 18.93 -21.41 0.04
CA ILE A 337 19.77 -22.63 -0.04
C ILE A 337 21.26 -22.31 0.14
N LYS A 338 21.70 -21.13 -0.30
CA LYS A 338 23.11 -20.67 -0.32
C LYS A 338 24.07 -21.64 -1.04
N PRO A 339 23.79 -22.04 -2.29
CA PRO A 339 24.71 -22.88 -3.05
C PRO A 339 25.99 -22.11 -3.41
N LYS A 340 27.10 -22.83 -3.63
CA LYS A 340 28.38 -22.25 -4.08
C LYS A 340 28.34 -21.86 -5.54
N GLU A 341 27.63 -22.61 -6.37
CA GLU A 341 27.43 -22.32 -7.79
C GLU A 341 25.96 -22.47 -8.17
N CYS A 342 25.49 -21.61 -9.08
CA CYS A 342 24.15 -21.71 -9.64
C CYS A 342 24.20 -21.59 -11.16
N LEU A 343 23.68 -22.60 -11.86
CA LEU A 343 23.43 -22.55 -13.30
C LEU A 343 22.00 -22.07 -13.56
N ILE A 344 21.87 -20.96 -14.29
CA ILE A 344 20.60 -20.40 -14.73
C ILE A 344 20.45 -20.66 -16.22
N LEU A 345 19.46 -21.45 -16.59
CA LEU A 345 19.09 -21.74 -17.98
C LEU A 345 18.00 -20.76 -18.42
N ALA A 346 18.22 -19.98 -19.48
CA ALA A 346 17.29 -18.94 -19.90
C ALA A 346 17.11 -18.93 -21.42
N THR A 347 15.93 -18.52 -21.88
CA THR A 347 15.72 -18.12 -23.28
C THR A 347 16.07 -16.64 -23.46
N ALA A 348 16.47 -16.24 -24.68
CA ALA A 348 17.00 -14.92 -24.98
C ALA A 348 16.00 -13.79 -24.69
N ASP A 349 14.73 -14.02 -24.98
CA ASP A 349 13.63 -13.10 -24.68
C ASP A 349 13.52 -12.84 -23.16
N ARG A 350 13.55 -13.90 -22.33
CA ARG A 350 13.46 -13.76 -20.87
C ARG A 350 14.72 -13.18 -20.26
N ALA A 351 15.88 -13.60 -20.74
CA ALA A 351 17.17 -13.07 -20.30
C ALA A 351 17.28 -11.57 -20.59
N GLN A 352 16.79 -11.12 -21.74
CA GLN A 352 16.78 -9.70 -22.09
C GLN A 352 15.86 -8.88 -21.18
N VAL A 353 14.65 -9.36 -20.91
CA VAL A 353 13.67 -8.68 -20.03
C VAL A 353 14.19 -8.57 -18.58
N HIS A 354 14.90 -9.60 -18.09
CA HIS A 354 15.34 -9.66 -16.69
C HIS A 354 16.83 -9.38 -16.48
N ARG A 355 17.53 -8.88 -17.49
CA ARG A 355 18.98 -8.64 -17.46
C ARG A 355 19.43 -7.85 -16.24
N GLU A 356 18.79 -6.71 -15.97
CA GLU A 356 19.13 -5.87 -14.83
C GLU A 356 18.88 -6.57 -13.49
N GLY A 357 17.81 -7.36 -13.38
CA GLY A 357 17.50 -8.12 -12.17
C GLY A 357 18.55 -9.20 -11.90
N LEU A 358 18.96 -9.93 -12.94
CA LEU A 358 20.01 -10.93 -12.86
C LEU A 358 21.38 -10.33 -12.54
N GLU A 359 21.70 -9.16 -13.10
CA GLU A 359 22.94 -8.44 -12.78
C GLU A 359 22.94 -7.93 -11.34
N LYS A 360 21.81 -7.42 -10.85
CA LYS A 360 21.66 -7.06 -9.43
C LYS A 360 21.84 -8.27 -8.54
N LEU A 361 21.21 -9.39 -8.87
CA LEU A 361 21.35 -10.65 -8.14
C LEU A 361 22.81 -11.12 -8.09
N ARG A 362 23.53 -11.04 -9.22
CA ARG A 362 24.96 -11.35 -9.30
C ARG A 362 25.83 -10.44 -8.42
N LYS A 363 25.46 -9.17 -8.28
CA LYS A 363 26.17 -8.18 -7.44
C LYS A 363 25.81 -8.31 -5.96
N SER A 364 24.58 -8.71 -5.63
CA SER A 364 24.08 -8.81 -4.26
C SER A 364 24.34 -10.17 -3.62
N SER A 365 24.51 -11.24 -4.40
CA SER A 365 24.99 -12.53 -3.90
C SER A 365 26.41 -12.30 -3.36
N ASP A 366 26.54 -12.29 -2.03
CA ASP A 366 27.64 -11.75 -1.25
C ASP A 366 28.97 -12.53 -1.39
N HIS A 367 29.46 -12.68 -2.62
CA HIS A 367 30.54 -13.59 -3.05
C HIS A 367 30.29 -15.08 -2.78
N SER A 368 29.19 -15.47 -2.11
CA SER A 368 28.95 -16.85 -1.68
C SER A 368 28.46 -17.79 -2.79
N CYS A 369 27.85 -17.25 -3.85
CA CYS A 369 27.33 -18.03 -4.98
C CYS A 369 27.86 -17.51 -6.32
N ARG A 370 28.57 -18.34 -7.08
CA ARG A 370 28.98 -18.06 -8.45
C ARG A 370 27.85 -18.38 -9.41
N LEU A 371 27.27 -17.35 -10.02
CA LEU A 371 26.25 -17.50 -11.04
C LEU A 371 26.86 -17.79 -12.41
N ARG A 372 26.40 -18.85 -13.06
CA ARG A 372 26.63 -19.16 -14.47
C ARG A 372 25.28 -19.08 -15.19
N TRP A 373 25.25 -18.41 -16.32
CA TRP A 373 24.04 -18.29 -17.13
C TRP A 373 24.27 -18.91 -18.50
N GLN A 374 23.29 -19.65 -19.00
CA GLN A 374 23.29 -20.17 -20.35
C GLN A 374 22.01 -19.70 -21.04
N CYS A 375 22.19 -18.98 -22.15
CA CYS A 375 21.12 -18.34 -22.88
C CYS A 375 20.91 -19.04 -24.22
N TYR A 376 19.66 -19.35 -24.55
CA TYR A 376 19.26 -20.02 -25.79
C TYR A 376 18.32 -19.14 -26.59
N ASN A 377 18.27 -19.31 -27.91
CA ASN A 377 17.44 -18.47 -28.77
C ASN A 377 15.95 -18.81 -28.64
N SER A 378 15.62 -20.05 -28.27
CA SER A 378 14.24 -20.52 -28.11
C SER A 378 14.09 -21.55 -27.00
N SER A 379 12.84 -21.81 -26.61
CA SER A 379 12.49 -22.91 -25.70
C SER A 379 12.94 -24.27 -26.26
N ASP A 380 12.70 -24.54 -27.55
CA ASP A 380 13.08 -25.81 -28.19
C ASP A 380 14.60 -26.04 -28.20
N GLU A 381 15.39 -24.98 -28.31
CA GLU A 381 16.84 -25.06 -28.18
C GLU A 381 17.24 -25.37 -26.73
N LEU A 382 16.66 -24.68 -25.75
CA LEU A 382 16.89 -24.96 -24.33
C LEU A 382 16.54 -26.41 -23.99
N LEU A 383 15.38 -26.89 -24.42
CA LEU A 383 14.90 -28.25 -24.14
C LEU A 383 15.83 -29.31 -24.72
N ARG A 384 16.37 -29.10 -25.93
CA ARG A 384 17.35 -30.02 -26.55
C ARG A 384 18.70 -30.02 -25.83
N GLU A 385 19.13 -28.87 -25.33
CA GLU A 385 20.47 -28.69 -24.75
C GLU A 385 20.52 -28.93 -23.22
N ILE A 386 19.38 -28.97 -22.53
CA ILE A 386 19.31 -29.02 -21.07
C ILE A 386 20.11 -30.19 -20.48
N ARG A 387 19.98 -31.39 -21.06
CA ARG A 387 20.68 -32.58 -20.61
C ARG A 387 22.20 -32.43 -20.70
N PHE A 388 22.70 -31.88 -21.81
CA PHE A 388 24.13 -31.67 -22.02
C PHE A 388 24.68 -30.66 -20.99
N GLN A 389 23.96 -29.56 -20.81
CA GLN A 389 24.40 -28.43 -19.99
C GLN A 389 24.37 -28.73 -18.50
N VAL A 390 23.34 -29.48 -18.07
CA VAL A 390 23.26 -30.02 -16.71
C VAL A 390 24.43 -30.96 -16.44
N ARG A 391 24.73 -31.90 -17.34
CA ARG A 391 25.84 -32.86 -17.17
C ARG A 391 27.20 -32.18 -17.09
N GLU A 392 27.46 -31.22 -17.97
CA GLU A 392 28.71 -30.46 -17.95
C GLU A 392 28.87 -29.66 -16.65
N PHE A 393 27.80 -29.03 -16.17
CA PHE A 393 27.83 -28.29 -14.90
C PHE A 393 28.03 -29.19 -13.68
N GLN A 394 27.51 -30.42 -13.71
CA GLN A 394 27.64 -31.41 -12.64
C GLN A 394 28.95 -32.20 -12.67
N ARG A 395 29.80 -32.01 -13.68
CA ARG A 395 30.99 -32.83 -13.88
C ARG A 395 31.95 -32.76 -12.70
N GLY A 396 32.20 -33.91 -12.06
CA GLY A 396 33.09 -34.02 -10.90
C GLY A 396 32.47 -33.58 -9.56
N VAL A 397 31.17 -33.29 -9.54
CA VAL A 397 30.42 -32.91 -8.33
C VAL A 397 29.68 -34.14 -7.80
N ASN A 398 29.62 -34.31 -6.48
CA ASN A 398 28.80 -35.36 -5.87
C ASN A 398 27.32 -35.11 -6.20
N PRO A 399 26.59 -36.05 -6.84
CA PRO A 399 25.18 -35.89 -7.20
C PRO A 399 24.28 -35.46 -6.03
N GLU A 400 24.53 -35.94 -4.82
CA GLU A 400 23.75 -35.59 -3.61
C GLU A 400 23.90 -34.13 -3.18
N SER A 401 24.91 -33.43 -3.71
CA SER A 401 25.16 -32.01 -3.46
C SER A 401 24.63 -31.10 -4.58
N VAL A 402 23.92 -31.65 -5.56
CA VAL A 402 23.33 -30.90 -6.67
C VAL A 402 21.82 -30.83 -6.53
N GLY A 403 21.30 -29.61 -6.46
CA GLY A 403 19.88 -29.30 -6.52
C GLY A 403 19.42 -28.95 -7.93
N LEU A 404 18.26 -29.46 -8.34
CA LEU A 404 17.55 -29.01 -9.53
C LEU A 404 16.25 -28.35 -9.08
N ASP A 405 16.14 -27.05 -9.32
CA ASP A 405 14.98 -26.24 -8.99
C ASP A 405 13.93 -26.34 -10.09
N LEU A 406 12.82 -26.96 -9.76
CA LEU A 406 11.68 -27.21 -10.62
C LEU A 406 10.59 -26.12 -10.46
N THR A 407 10.86 -25.04 -9.73
CA THR A 407 9.87 -23.98 -9.50
C THR A 407 9.69 -23.07 -10.71
N PRO A 408 10.76 -22.48 -11.27
CA PRO A 408 10.62 -21.60 -12.41
C PRO A 408 10.73 -22.37 -13.74
N GLY A 409 10.03 -21.88 -14.76
CA GLY A 409 10.04 -22.44 -16.12
C GLY A 409 8.63 -22.79 -16.57
N THR A 410 8.49 -23.20 -17.83
CA THR A 410 7.26 -23.85 -18.28
C THR A 410 7.18 -25.26 -17.69
N GLU A 411 5.99 -25.86 -17.70
CA GLU A 411 5.80 -27.26 -17.30
C GLU A 411 6.72 -28.20 -18.09
N GLU A 412 6.86 -27.95 -19.40
CA GLU A 412 7.75 -28.72 -20.27
C GLU A 412 9.22 -28.58 -19.85
N MET A 413 9.72 -27.34 -19.64
CA MET A 413 11.12 -27.13 -19.24
C MET A 413 11.45 -27.78 -17.89
N THR A 414 10.55 -27.65 -16.91
CA THR A 414 10.74 -28.24 -15.58
C THR A 414 10.64 -29.77 -15.62
N LEU A 415 9.74 -30.32 -16.43
CA LEU A 415 9.65 -31.76 -16.66
C LEU A 415 10.91 -32.31 -17.35
N THR A 416 11.39 -31.66 -18.40
CA THR A 416 12.64 -32.08 -19.09
C THR A 416 13.85 -31.94 -18.16
N LEU A 417 13.92 -30.89 -17.34
CA LEU A 417 14.96 -30.78 -16.32
C LEU A 417 14.92 -31.96 -15.35
N ALA A 418 13.72 -32.33 -14.87
CA ALA A 418 13.52 -33.41 -13.93
C ALA A 418 13.77 -34.81 -14.55
N LEU A 419 13.39 -35.05 -15.80
CA LEU A 419 13.49 -36.36 -16.44
C LEU A 419 14.84 -36.60 -17.14
N GLU A 420 15.40 -35.56 -17.77
CA GLU A 420 16.58 -35.69 -18.63
C GLU A 420 17.84 -35.08 -18.00
N GLY A 421 17.68 -34.02 -17.21
CA GLY A 421 18.80 -33.37 -16.51
C GLY A 421 19.24 -34.14 -15.26
N THR A 422 18.32 -34.81 -14.59
CA THR A 422 18.58 -35.46 -13.30
C THR A 422 19.43 -36.72 -13.42
N GLN A 423 20.33 -36.92 -12.45
CA GLN A 423 21.07 -38.15 -12.23
C GLN A 423 20.71 -38.75 -10.87
N PRO A 424 20.89 -40.08 -10.68
CA PRO A 424 20.68 -40.69 -9.38
C PRO A 424 21.47 -39.99 -8.27
N GLY A 425 20.82 -39.74 -7.14
CA GLY A 425 21.37 -38.99 -6.02
C GLY A 425 21.11 -37.48 -6.07
N ASN A 426 20.80 -36.90 -7.24
CA ASN A 426 20.40 -35.49 -7.29
C ASN A 426 19.17 -35.19 -6.42
N VAL A 427 19.13 -33.95 -5.93
CA VAL A 427 18.01 -33.44 -5.14
C VAL A 427 17.14 -32.58 -6.03
N LEU A 428 15.87 -32.96 -6.19
CA LEU A 428 14.88 -32.13 -6.88
C LEU A 428 14.19 -31.26 -5.83
N ILE A 429 14.10 -29.96 -6.11
CA ILE A 429 13.45 -29.01 -5.21
C ILE A 429 12.35 -28.25 -5.94
N TYR A 430 11.30 -27.92 -5.20
CA TYR A 430 10.18 -27.13 -5.70
C TYR A 430 9.66 -26.22 -4.60
N LEU A 431 9.60 -24.91 -4.86
CA LEU A 431 9.07 -23.91 -3.95
C LEU A 431 7.55 -23.85 -4.10
N ARG A 432 6.87 -24.68 -3.32
CA ARG A 432 5.41 -24.69 -3.26
C ARG A 432 4.92 -23.37 -2.69
N HIS A 433 3.93 -22.77 -3.34
CA HIS A 433 3.27 -21.54 -2.92
C HIS A 433 1.77 -21.61 -3.22
N THR A 434 0.99 -20.71 -2.62
CA THR A 434 -0.41 -20.49 -2.95
C THR A 434 -0.56 -19.25 -3.83
N ILE A 435 -1.55 -19.26 -4.72
CA ILE A 435 -1.89 -18.13 -5.59
C ILE A 435 -3.26 -17.60 -5.18
N ARG A 436 -3.36 -16.29 -4.97
CA ARG A 436 -4.59 -15.56 -4.73
C ARG A 436 -4.66 -14.38 -5.69
N ASP A 437 -5.77 -14.22 -6.41
CA ASP A 437 -5.98 -13.11 -7.35
C ASP A 437 -4.84 -12.97 -8.39
N ARG A 438 -4.33 -14.11 -8.88
CA ARG A 438 -3.20 -14.23 -9.82
C ARG A 438 -1.86 -13.74 -9.27
N MET A 439 -1.73 -13.62 -7.96
CA MET A 439 -0.48 -13.24 -7.28
C MET A 439 -0.09 -14.31 -6.27
N VAL A 440 1.21 -14.49 -6.08
CA VAL A 440 1.74 -15.35 -5.01
C VAL A 440 1.31 -14.79 -3.67
N GLU A 441 0.74 -15.64 -2.82
CA GLU A 441 0.44 -15.27 -1.45
C GLU A 441 1.75 -15.25 -0.64
N PRO A 442 2.18 -14.09 -0.12
CA PRO A 442 3.42 -14.04 0.65
C PRO A 442 3.34 -14.96 1.86
N PHE A 443 4.48 -15.51 2.26
CA PHE A 443 4.62 -16.45 3.39
C PHE A 443 3.95 -17.82 3.19
N SER A 444 3.41 -18.11 2.00
CA SER A 444 2.93 -19.45 1.66
C SER A 444 4.05 -20.36 1.12
N GLU A 445 5.22 -19.78 0.87
CA GLU A 445 6.34 -20.45 0.25
C GLU A 445 6.92 -21.54 1.16
N SER A 446 7.09 -22.75 0.62
CA SER A 446 7.68 -23.89 1.33
C SER A 446 8.42 -24.82 0.38
N TRP A 447 9.62 -25.26 0.77
CA TRP A 447 10.40 -26.21 -0.01
C TRP A 447 9.76 -27.61 0.00
N ARG A 448 9.58 -28.18 -1.18
CA ARG A 448 9.33 -29.60 -1.40
C ARG A 448 10.60 -30.21 -1.98
N ILE A 449 10.99 -31.35 -1.44
CA ILE A 449 12.27 -31.98 -1.71
C ILE A 449 12.02 -33.42 -2.08
N PHE A 450 12.60 -33.84 -3.19
CA PHE A 450 12.56 -35.21 -3.68
C PHE A 450 13.99 -35.65 -3.97
N ARG A 451 14.27 -36.94 -3.79
CA ARG A 451 15.55 -37.53 -4.19
C ARG A 451 15.35 -38.32 -5.46
N ALA A 452 16.21 -38.11 -6.44
CA ALA A 452 16.27 -38.94 -7.63
C ALA A 452 16.76 -40.33 -7.25
N SER A 453 15.86 -41.31 -7.17
CA SER A 453 16.21 -42.69 -6.86
C SER A 453 16.74 -43.41 -8.10
N HIS A 454 17.52 -44.48 -7.84
CA HIS A 454 17.86 -45.49 -8.85
C HIS A 454 16.65 -46.36 -9.18
N ASN A 455 15.52 -45.77 -9.60
CA ASN A 455 14.49 -46.58 -10.25
C ASN A 455 14.86 -46.68 -11.73
N ASN A 456 15.80 -47.58 -12.03
CA ASN A 456 15.70 -48.28 -13.30
C ASN A 456 14.34 -48.99 -13.26
N PRO A 457 13.40 -48.72 -14.17
CA PRO A 457 12.44 -49.76 -14.52
C PRO A 457 13.28 -50.88 -15.12
N SER A 458 13.79 -51.77 -14.27
CA SER A 458 14.18 -53.09 -14.71
C SER A 458 12.97 -53.64 -15.42
N SER A 459 13.14 -53.83 -16.71
CA SER A 459 12.34 -54.69 -17.56
C SER A 459 12.12 -56.03 -16.85
N GLU A 460 11.10 -56.10 -16.00
CA GLU A 460 10.42 -57.37 -15.75
C GLU A 460 9.72 -57.70 -17.06
N SER A 461 10.44 -58.47 -17.88
CA SER A 461 9.85 -59.26 -18.95
C SER A 461 8.60 -59.93 -18.38
N PRO A 462 7.44 -59.87 -19.06
CA PRO A 462 6.31 -60.67 -18.66
C PRO A 462 6.73 -62.14 -18.83
N GLU A 463 7.02 -62.82 -17.72
CA GLU A 463 7.03 -64.28 -17.69
C GLU A 463 5.59 -64.73 -18.01
N THR A 464 5.42 -65.14 -19.26
CA THR A 464 4.35 -66.03 -19.69
C THR A 464 4.36 -67.27 -18.80
N GLN A 465 3.41 -67.36 -17.88
CA GLN A 465 3.01 -68.63 -17.28
C GLN A 465 1.98 -69.29 -18.21
N ASP A 466 2.48 -70.15 -19.08
CA ASP A 466 1.74 -71.34 -19.53
C ASP A 466 2.07 -72.47 -18.52
N GLY A 467 1.03 -73.08 -17.94
CA GLY A 467 1.13 -74.23 -17.04
C GLY A 467 -0.03 -74.35 -16.08
#